data_AF-A0A8T6SFG3-F1
#
_entry.id   AF-A0A8T6SFG3-F1
#
_cell.length_a   1.000
_cell.length_b   1.000
_cell.length_c   1.000
_cell.angle_alpha   90.00
_cell.angle_beta   90.00
_cell.angle_gamma   90.00
#
_symmetry.space_group_name_H-M   'P 1'
#
loop_
_entity.id
_entity.type
_entity.pdbx_description
1 polymer ?
#
loop_
_entity_poly.entity_id
_entity_poly.type
_entity_poly.pdbx_seq_one_letter_code
_entity_poly.pdbx_strand_id
1 'polypeptide(L)'
;MERKTKIVCTIGPKSRSQTLLKRMIDAGMDAARLNFSFGTYDWHRKAINMIRDLSNEYVGIIQDLQGPRIRIGEMNPLQVTPGEIVHISQDAIPLSHPELLKDTEVGDRMLIKDGAIALKIIEVTSGRLACRVQNGGCITPNSNVSFPDSKLSVKSLTEKDIRDLQWGLDHDVDYIALSFVKNAADLHEAREYLNEHSTRSHLIAKIETRSAIANLDEIAQTADAIMVARGDLGVQFPIVKVPRLQRQIIKKANDFGKPVIVATQMLSSMVENPNPTRAEVQDISSAVLAGADAVMLSEETAIGNYPVRAIQVMAETASESERDFPHEQWMSEERIHQDSVYEAIAYSACRIISSLPETSAIISETSSGVTAKRVSKFRPREEILALTPHFKTARLLSIVWGVFPTIMEKTESINEMIQRTDEVLKREHRVEDGDLTVLTAGFPFGIGKKTNFIKVHRISERKTSM
;
A
#
# COMPACT_ATOMS: atom_id res chain seq x y z
N MET A 1 -2.40 -8.86 -22.56
CA MET A 1 -1.55 -8.51 -21.41
C MET A 1 -2.45 -8.33 -20.21
N GLU A 2 -2.12 -8.98 -19.10
CA GLU A 2 -2.80 -8.76 -17.83
C GLU A 2 -2.41 -7.40 -17.22
N ARG A 3 -3.30 -6.84 -16.39
CA ARG A 3 -3.09 -5.56 -15.69
C ARG A 3 -1.88 -5.63 -14.76
N LYS A 4 -0.94 -4.68 -14.87
CA LYS A 4 0.28 -4.66 -14.05
C LYS A 4 0.08 -3.95 -12.71
N THR A 5 -0.62 -2.85 -12.69
CA THR A 5 -0.94 -2.07 -11.50
C THR A 5 -1.93 -2.83 -10.64
N LYS A 6 -1.65 -2.94 -9.35
CA LYS A 6 -2.42 -3.76 -8.43
C LYS A 6 -3.57 -2.98 -7.81
N ILE A 7 -4.63 -3.66 -7.38
CA ILE A 7 -5.79 -3.06 -6.74
C ILE A 7 -5.92 -3.58 -5.31
N VAL A 8 -5.86 -2.64 -4.36
CA VAL A 8 -6.18 -2.88 -2.96
C VAL A 8 -7.63 -2.48 -2.70
N CYS A 9 -8.43 -3.36 -2.10
CA CYS A 9 -9.82 -3.06 -1.74
C CYS A 9 -10.02 -3.12 -0.23
N THR A 10 -10.74 -2.16 0.32
CA THR A 10 -11.09 -2.18 1.74
C THR A 10 -12.32 -3.03 1.96
N ILE A 11 -12.23 -4.00 2.87
CA ILE A 11 -13.35 -4.85 3.24
C ILE A 11 -14.16 -4.14 4.32
N GLY A 12 -15.48 -4.15 4.18
CA GLY A 12 -16.39 -3.52 5.12
C GLY A 12 -17.78 -4.15 5.12
N PRO A 13 -18.77 -3.48 5.75
CA PRO A 13 -20.12 -4.00 5.93
C PRO A 13 -20.82 -4.41 4.62
N LYS A 14 -20.59 -3.70 3.52
CA LYS A 14 -21.23 -4.00 2.23
C LYS A 14 -20.53 -5.12 1.48
N SER A 15 -19.23 -5.37 1.71
CA SER A 15 -18.43 -6.40 1.04
C SER A 15 -18.24 -7.67 1.89
N ARG A 16 -19.20 -8.00 2.76
CA ARG A 16 -19.04 -9.09 3.75
C ARG A 16 -19.54 -10.47 3.30
N SER A 17 -20.32 -10.55 2.22
CA SER A 17 -20.88 -11.84 1.79
C SER A 17 -19.86 -12.60 0.93
N GLN A 18 -19.82 -13.92 1.09
CA GLN A 18 -18.95 -14.80 0.32
C GLN A 18 -19.11 -14.60 -1.19
N THR A 19 -20.36 -14.51 -1.67
CA THR A 19 -20.67 -14.27 -3.08
C THR A 19 -20.11 -12.94 -3.58
N LEU A 20 -20.21 -11.88 -2.78
CA LEU A 20 -19.71 -10.58 -3.20
C LEU A 20 -18.19 -10.50 -3.14
N LEU A 21 -17.56 -11.07 -2.11
CA LEU A 21 -16.10 -11.17 -2.02
C LEU A 21 -15.53 -11.95 -3.20
N LYS A 22 -16.14 -13.08 -3.58
CA LYS A 22 -15.72 -13.83 -4.77
C LYS A 22 -15.78 -12.96 -6.02
N ARG A 23 -16.88 -12.22 -6.21
CA ARG A 23 -17.02 -11.28 -7.33
C ARG A 23 -16.01 -10.13 -7.29
N MET A 24 -15.59 -9.68 -6.11
CA MET A 24 -14.54 -8.66 -5.98
C MET A 24 -13.16 -9.21 -6.35
N ILE A 25 -12.84 -10.43 -5.92
CA ILE A 25 -11.63 -11.15 -6.33
C ILE A 25 -11.61 -11.30 -7.85
N ASP A 26 -12.72 -11.79 -8.43
CA ASP A 26 -12.84 -12.02 -9.88
C ASP A 26 -12.82 -10.73 -10.71
N ALA A 27 -13.25 -9.60 -10.13
CA ALA A 27 -13.12 -8.29 -10.75
C ALA A 27 -11.68 -7.74 -10.72
N GLY A 28 -10.76 -8.42 -10.02
CA GLY A 28 -9.34 -8.09 -9.97
C GLY A 28 -8.90 -7.41 -8.67
N MET A 29 -9.41 -7.82 -7.51
CA MET A 29 -8.83 -7.44 -6.21
C MET A 29 -7.54 -8.24 -5.96
N ASP A 30 -6.39 -7.57 -5.83
CA ASP A 30 -5.10 -8.21 -5.56
C ASP A 30 -4.74 -8.26 -4.07
N ALA A 31 -5.25 -7.31 -3.29
CA ALA A 31 -5.09 -7.29 -1.84
C ALA A 31 -6.33 -6.74 -1.13
N ALA A 32 -6.59 -7.25 0.07
CA ALA A 32 -7.68 -6.85 0.93
C ALA A 32 -7.15 -6.04 2.12
N ARG A 33 -7.62 -4.81 2.27
CA ARG A 33 -7.38 -3.96 3.43
C ARG A 33 -8.46 -4.18 4.49
N LEU A 34 -8.03 -4.48 5.71
CA LEU A 34 -8.86 -4.54 6.91
C LEU A 34 -8.53 -3.33 7.78
N ASN A 35 -9.51 -2.43 7.95
CA ASN A 35 -9.32 -1.20 8.73
C ASN A 35 -9.65 -1.43 10.20
N PHE A 36 -8.64 -1.44 11.08
CA PHE A 36 -8.78 -1.70 12.52
C PHE A 36 -9.23 -0.46 13.32
N SER A 37 -9.53 0.65 12.63
CA SER A 37 -10.32 1.73 13.22
C SER A 37 -11.78 1.31 13.47
N PHE A 38 -12.24 0.24 12.82
CA PHE A 38 -13.61 -0.26 12.88
C PHE A 38 -13.64 -1.80 12.96
N GLY A 39 -14.82 -2.34 13.26
CA GLY A 39 -15.04 -3.79 13.31
C GLY A 39 -14.50 -4.45 14.58
N THR A 40 -14.86 -5.72 14.77
CA THR A 40 -14.41 -6.55 15.88
C THR A 40 -13.40 -7.59 15.38
N TYR A 41 -12.58 -8.14 16.27
CA TYR A 41 -11.67 -9.23 15.94
C TYR A 41 -12.37 -10.44 15.32
N ASP A 42 -13.56 -10.80 15.80
CA ASP A 42 -14.33 -11.91 15.21
C ASP A 42 -14.72 -11.62 13.75
N TRP A 43 -15.08 -10.38 13.45
CA TRP A 43 -15.37 -9.95 12.09
C TRP A 43 -14.13 -10.01 11.19
N HIS A 44 -13.00 -9.49 11.66
CA HIS A 44 -11.73 -9.52 10.91
C HIS A 44 -11.30 -10.97 10.62
N ARG A 45 -11.40 -11.89 11.59
CA ARG A 45 -11.05 -13.31 11.39
C ARG A 45 -11.91 -13.98 10.33
N LYS A 46 -13.22 -13.75 10.35
CA LYS A 46 -14.14 -14.28 9.32
C LYS A 46 -13.80 -13.76 7.94
N ALA A 47 -13.46 -12.47 7.83
CA ALA A 47 -13.04 -11.88 6.56
C ALA A 47 -11.74 -12.52 6.05
N ILE A 48 -10.71 -12.68 6.91
CA ILE A 48 -9.44 -13.32 6.58
C ILE A 48 -9.66 -14.71 6.00
N ASN A 49 -10.35 -15.60 6.75
CA ASN A 49 -10.56 -16.99 6.33
C ASN A 49 -11.28 -17.07 4.98
N MET A 50 -12.34 -16.30 4.81
CA MET A 50 -13.10 -16.27 3.57
C MET A 50 -12.29 -15.75 2.38
N ILE A 51 -11.42 -14.76 2.57
CA ILE A 51 -10.52 -14.27 1.52
C ILE A 51 -9.51 -15.35 1.15
N ARG A 52 -8.90 -16.03 2.13
CA ARG A 52 -7.96 -17.12 1.88
C ARG A 52 -8.61 -18.25 1.08
N ASP A 53 -9.79 -18.70 1.50
CA ASP A 53 -10.53 -19.77 0.85
C ASP A 53 -10.92 -19.41 -0.60
N LEU A 54 -11.47 -18.21 -0.82
CA LEU A 54 -11.97 -17.80 -2.13
C LEU A 54 -10.87 -17.44 -3.14
N SER A 55 -9.69 -17.05 -2.66
CA SER A 55 -8.56 -16.64 -3.50
C SER A 55 -7.50 -17.73 -3.69
N ASN A 56 -7.72 -18.93 -3.14
CA ASN A 56 -6.70 -19.98 -3.06
C ASN A 56 -5.39 -19.42 -2.49
N GLU A 57 -5.47 -18.68 -1.38
CA GLU A 57 -4.32 -18.11 -0.65
C GLU A 57 -3.54 -16.99 -1.37
N TYR A 58 -3.90 -16.53 -2.58
CA TYR A 58 -3.10 -15.56 -3.35
C TYR A 58 -3.35 -14.08 -3.01
N VAL A 59 -4.55 -13.71 -2.54
CA VAL A 59 -4.87 -12.31 -2.21
C VAL A 59 -4.16 -11.92 -0.92
N GLY A 60 -3.33 -10.88 -0.97
CA GLY A 60 -2.64 -10.34 0.21
C GLY A 60 -3.61 -9.65 1.18
N ILE A 61 -3.31 -9.69 2.48
CA ILE A 61 -4.09 -9.04 3.54
C ILE A 61 -3.27 -7.93 4.19
N ILE A 62 -3.83 -6.72 4.18
CA ILE A 62 -3.27 -5.53 4.80
C ILE A 62 -4.10 -5.20 6.05
N GLN A 63 -3.51 -5.37 7.22
CA GLN A 63 -4.03 -4.82 8.46
C GLN A 63 -3.65 -3.34 8.56
N ASP A 64 -4.63 -2.44 8.53
CA ASP A 64 -4.41 -1.01 8.69
C ASP A 64 -4.70 -0.58 10.14
N LEU A 65 -3.63 -0.27 10.88
CA LEU A 65 -3.69 0.14 12.29
C LEU A 65 -4.24 1.56 12.41
N GLN A 66 -4.93 1.83 13.51
CA GLN A 66 -5.64 3.09 13.68
C GLN A 66 -4.67 4.26 13.89
N GLY A 67 -3.60 4.03 14.65
CA GLY A 67 -2.68 5.06 15.08
C GLY A 67 -3.29 6.05 16.08
N PRO A 68 -2.51 7.05 16.50
CA PRO A 68 -2.91 8.05 17.49
C PRO A 68 -3.92 9.07 16.93
N ARG A 69 -5.18 8.69 16.80
CA ARG A 69 -6.24 9.61 16.36
C ARG A 69 -6.72 10.51 17.49
N ILE A 70 -6.48 11.81 17.34
CA ILE A 70 -7.03 12.81 18.25
C ILE A 70 -8.47 13.09 17.86
N ARG A 71 -9.35 13.07 18.86
CA ARG A 71 -10.79 13.33 18.73
C ARG A 71 -11.29 14.31 19.78
N ILE A 72 -12.38 14.99 19.46
CA ILE A 72 -13.21 15.70 20.42
C ILE A 72 -13.80 14.68 21.41
N GLY A 73 -13.67 14.97 22.70
CA GLY A 73 -14.24 14.16 23.79
C GLY A 73 -15.77 14.28 23.87
N GLU A 74 -16.33 13.73 24.94
CA GLU A 74 -17.77 13.80 25.19
C GLU A 74 -18.19 15.24 25.51
N MET A 75 -19.09 15.79 24.69
CA MET A 75 -19.67 17.12 24.86
C MET A 75 -20.98 17.23 24.07
N ASN A 76 -21.81 18.21 24.40
CA ASN A 76 -22.95 18.57 23.55
C ASN A 76 -22.45 19.21 22.24
N PRO A 77 -23.11 18.97 21.10
CA PRO A 77 -22.77 19.65 19.86
C PRO A 77 -22.75 21.17 20.02
N LEU A 78 -21.70 21.80 19.50
CA LEU A 78 -21.48 23.25 19.60
C LEU A 78 -21.36 23.86 18.21
N GLN A 79 -22.24 24.81 17.90
CA GLN A 79 -22.17 25.58 16.67
C GLN A 79 -21.18 26.75 16.87
N VAL A 80 -20.19 26.86 15.98
CA VAL A 80 -19.18 27.91 16.02
C VAL A 80 -19.20 28.74 14.73
N THR A 81 -18.98 30.04 14.84
CA THR A 81 -19.01 30.98 13.71
C THR A 81 -17.65 31.62 13.46
N PRO A 82 -17.30 31.97 12.20
CA PRO A 82 -16.04 32.64 11.91
C PRO A 82 -15.84 33.91 12.75
N GLY A 83 -14.64 34.07 13.32
CA GLY A 83 -14.26 35.19 14.18
C GLY A 83 -14.49 34.95 15.69
N GLU A 84 -15.33 34.00 16.05
CA GLU A 84 -15.59 33.61 17.45
C GLU A 84 -14.33 33.07 18.14
N ILE A 85 -14.25 33.26 19.45
CA ILE A 85 -13.18 32.67 20.29
C ILE A 85 -13.77 31.51 21.06
N VAL A 86 -13.19 30.33 20.88
CA VAL A 86 -13.56 29.10 21.57
C VAL A 86 -12.39 28.59 22.40
N HIS A 87 -12.70 27.83 23.44
CA HIS A 87 -11.70 27.29 24.35
C HIS A 87 -11.62 25.76 24.26
N ILE A 88 -10.41 25.26 24.04
CA ILE A 88 -10.11 23.84 24.04
C ILE A 88 -9.56 23.49 25.42
N SER A 89 -10.31 22.72 26.19
CA SER A 89 -10.00 22.31 27.57
C SER A 89 -10.96 21.19 28.00
N GLN A 90 -10.64 20.49 29.09
CA GLN A 90 -11.51 19.43 29.62
C GLN A 90 -12.93 19.90 29.94
N ASP A 91 -13.11 21.15 30.40
CA ASP A 91 -14.41 21.69 30.80
C ASP A 91 -15.23 22.36 29.67
N ALA A 92 -14.68 22.47 28.46
CA ALA A 92 -15.33 23.19 27.36
C ALA A 92 -15.41 22.33 26.09
N ILE A 93 -14.35 22.35 25.28
CA ILE A 93 -14.20 21.47 24.13
C ILE A 93 -13.09 20.45 24.48
N PRO A 94 -13.43 19.29 25.07
CA PRO A 94 -12.45 18.32 25.52
C PRO A 94 -11.79 17.61 24.32
N LEU A 95 -10.55 17.19 24.51
CA LEU A 95 -9.85 16.27 23.61
C LEU A 95 -9.66 14.92 24.30
N SER A 96 -9.65 13.86 23.51
CA SER A 96 -9.24 12.50 23.92
C SER A 96 -7.80 12.44 24.42
N HIS A 97 -6.95 13.36 23.96
CA HIS A 97 -5.54 13.46 24.32
C HIS A 97 -5.19 14.90 24.79
N PRO A 98 -5.64 15.32 25.98
CA PRO A 98 -5.39 16.68 26.48
C PRO A 98 -3.92 16.97 26.75
N GLU A 99 -3.12 15.95 27.01
CA GLU A 99 -1.68 16.05 27.21
C GLU A 99 -0.96 16.65 25.99
N LEU A 100 -1.56 16.58 24.80
CA LEU A 100 -0.98 17.09 23.54
C LEU A 100 -1.16 18.60 23.36
N LEU A 101 -2.02 19.24 24.17
CA LEU A 101 -2.18 20.70 24.12
C LEU A 101 -0.88 21.44 24.41
N LYS A 102 0.01 20.84 25.21
CA LYS A 102 1.34 21.39 25.53
C LYS A 102 2.30 21.43 24.34
N ASP A 103 2.04 20.65 23.30
CA ASP A 103 2.88 20.53 22.11
C ASP A 103 2.46 21.52 21.01
N THR A 104 1.52 22.42 21.31
CA THR A 104 0.98 23.40 20.38
C THR A 104 1.49 24.81 20.68
N GLU A 105 1.64 25.61 19.63
CA GLU A 105 2.14 26.98 19.73
C GLU A 105 1.08 28.00 19.29
N VAL A 106 1.22 29.24 19.79
CA VAL A 106 0.42 30.36 19.29
C VAL A 106 0.65 30.50 17.78
N GLY A 107 -0.43 30.52 17.02
CA GLY A 107 -0.39 30.53 15.57
C GLY A 107 -0.52 29.15 14.93
N ASP A 108 -0.53 28.04 15.67
CA ASP A 108 -0.84 26.75 15.06
C ASP A 108 -2.30 26.68 14.61
N ARG A 109 -2.56 25.91 13.56
CA ARG A 109 -3.91 25.56 13.16
C ARG A 109 -4.37 24.31 13.89
N MET A 110 -5.65 24.29 14.25
CA MET A 110 -6.36 23.12 14.73
C MET A 110 -7.56 22.90 13.80
N LEU A 111 -7.61 21.74 13.17
CA LEU A 111 -8.64 21.36 12.21
C LEU A 111 -9.56 20.32 12.83
N ILE A 112 -10.86 20.43 12.61
CA ILE A 112 -11.87 19.47 13.07
C ILE A 112 -12.67 18.99 11.86
N LYS A 113 -13.01 17.68 11.83
CA LYS A 113 -13.68 17.01 10.70
C LYS A 113 -12.92 17.24 9.38
N ASP A 114 -11.65 16.84 9.38
CA ASP A 114 -10.77 16.87 8.20
C ASP A 114 -10.67 18.25 7.53
N GLY A 115 -10.77 19.32 8.34
CA GLY A 115 -10.64 20.70 7.90
C GLY A 115 -11.96 21.43 7.61
N ALA A 116 -13.11 20.77 7.77
CA ALA A 116 -14.42 21.43 7.64
C ALA A 116 -14.57 22.61 8.63
N ILE A 117 -14.04 22.45 9.84
CA ILE A 117 -13.90 23.52 10.83
C ILE A 117 -12.40 23.77 11.02
N ALA A 118 -12.01 25.04 10.95
CA ALA A 118 -10.62 25.46 11.08
C ALA A 118 -10.51 26.51 12.19
N LEU A 119 -9.61 26.25 13.14
CA LEU A 119 -9.32 27.12 14.27
C LEU A 119 -7.85 27.55 14.20
N LYS A 120 -7.57 28.76 14.69
CA LYS A 120 -6.21 29.29 14.86
C LYS A 120 -5.95 29.52 16.34
N ILE A 121 -4.91 28.91 16.89
CA ILE A 121 -4.52 29.11 18.28
C ILE A 121 -4.02 30.55 18.44
N ILE A 122 -4.61 31.29 19.38
CA ILE A 122 -4.25 32.67 19.69
C ILE A 122 -3.63 32.83 21.08
N GLU A 123 -3.86 31.86 21.96
CA GLU A 123 -3.29 31.84 23.31
C GLU A 123 -3.12 30.37 23.77
N VAL A 124 -1.99 30.09 24.41
CA VAL A 124 -1.67 28.79 25.01
C VAL A 124 -1.45 28.99 26.50
N THR A 125 -2.25 28.33 27.32
CA THR A 125 -2.14 28.31 28.79
C THR A 125 -2.10 26.86 29.28
N SER A 126 -1.70 26.64 30.53
CA SER A 126 -1.61 25.29 31.10
C SER A 126 -2.94 24.55 31.02
N GLY A 127 -3.04 23.58 30.11
CA GLY A 127 -4.24 22.73 29.93
C GLY A 127 -5.40 23.39 29.16
N ARG A 128 -5.20 24.59 28.59
CA ARG A 128 -6.25 25.31 27.85
C ARG A 128 -5.69 26.10 26.67
N LEU A 129 -6.35 25.99 25.53
CA LEU A 129 -6.11 26.84 24.36
C LEU A 129 -7.26 27.83 24.18
N ALA A 130 -6.95 29.07 23.81
CA ALA A 130 -7.92 29.96 23.19
C ALA A 130 -7.69 29.96 21.68
N CYS A 131 -8.75 29.68 20.92
CA CYS A 131 -8.69 29.53 19.48
C CYS A 131 -9.68 30.45 18.80
N ARG A 132 -9.24 31.18 17.78
CA ARG A 132 -10.11 31.94 16.89
C ARG A 132 -10.63 31.04 15.78
N VAL A 133 -11.94 31.01 15.60
CA VAL A 133 -12.59 30.26 14.51
C VAL A 133 -12.29 30.96 13.19
N GLN A 134 -11.66 30.24 12.25
CA GLN A 134 -11.44 30.70 10.88
C GLN A 134 -12.60 30.27 9.97
N ASN A 135 -12.94 28.98 10.02
CA ASN A 135 -14.09 28.40 9.32
C ASN A 135 -15.03 27.79 10.35
N GLY A 136 -16.29 28.24 10.35
CA GLY A 136 -17.31 27.80 11.30
C GLY A 136 -17.99 26.48 10.92
N GLY A 137 -18.78 25.94 11.84
CA GLY A 137 -19.51 24.69 11.67
C GLY A 137 -19.99 24.12 13.00
N CYS A 138 -20.50 22.89 12.98
CA CYS A 138 -20.94 22.20 14.20
C CYS A 138 -19.85 21.23 14.68
N ILE A 139 -19.25 21.53 15.82
CA ILE A 139 -18.33 20.63 16.55
C ILE A 139 -19.19 19.59 17.25
N THR A 140 -18.96 18.32 16.93
CA THR A 140 -19.68 17.19 17.52
C THR A 140 -18.72 16.29 18.28
N PRO A 141 -19.17 15.56 19.31
CA PRO A 141 -18.34 14.59 20.00
C PRO A 141 -17.77 13.56 19.02
N ASN A 142 -16.61 12.99 19.35
CA ASN A 142 -15.90 11.98 18.55
C ASN A 142 -15.41 12.45 17.16
N SER A 143 -15.54 13.74 16.84
CA SER A 143 -14.99 14.33 15.60
C SER A 143 -13.47 14.25 15.59
N ASN A 144 -12.87 13.89 14.46
CA ASN A 144 -11.41 13.89 14.31
C ASN A 144 -10.86 15.32 14.43
N VAL A 145 -9.70 15.43 15.07
CA VAL A 145 -8.94 16.66 15.29
C VAL A 145 -7.54 16.47 14.71
N SER A 146 -7.00 17.51 14.09
CA SER A 146 -5.64 17.51 13.55
C SER A 146 -4.93 18.83 13.84
N PHE A 147 -3.65 18.75 14.19
CA PHE A 147 -2.76 19.89 14.39
C PHE A 147 -1.67 19.87 13.32
N PRO A 148 -1.94 20.38 12.11
CA PRO A 148 -1.04 20.22 10.96
C PRO A 148 0.30 20.99 11.08
N ASP A 149 0.38 21.93 12.01
CA ASP A 149 1.56 22.78 12.19
C ASP A 149 2.40 22.35 13.42
N SER A 150 1.79 21.62 14.37
CA SER A 150 2.42 21.20 15.63
C SER A 150 3.19 19.88 15.52
N LYS A 151 4.31 19.77 16.24
CA LYS A 151 5.08 18.51 16.38
C LYS A 151 4.63 17.73 17.61
N LEU A 152 3.48 17.06 17.48
CA LEU A 152 2.88 16.36 18.61
C LEU A 152 3.74 15.19 19.11
N SER A 153 3.86 15.08 20.43
CA SER A 153 4.62 14.05 21.14
C SER A 153 3.88 12.71 21.26
N VAL A 154 3.12 12.33 20.23
CA VAL A 154 2.36 11.08 20.25
C VAL A 154 3.22 9.91 19.80
N LYS A 155 3.13 8.79 20.52
CA LYS A 155 3.68 7.51 20.06
C LYS A 155 3.00 7.09 18.76
N SER A 156 3.78 6.54 17.84
CA SER A 156 3.27 6.03 16.56
C SER A 156 2.41 4.78 16.76
N LEU A 157 2.74 3.95 17.76
CA LEU A 157 1.93 2.83 18.22
C LEU A 157 1.23 3.14 19.54
N THR A 158 -0.10 3.08 19.55
CA THR A 158 -0.90 3.13 20.78
C THR A 158 -0.98 1.74 21.44
N GLU A 159 -1.41 1.66 22.70
CA GLU A 159 -1.68 0.36 23.35
C GLU A 159 -2.71 -0.47 22.59
N LYS A 160 -3.70 0.18 21.97
CA LYS A 160 -4.67 -0.48 21.09
C LYS A 160 -3.96 -1.02 19.85
N ASP A 161 -3.11 -0.23 19.20
CA ASP A 161 -2.39 -0.66 18.01
C ASP A 161 -1.46 -1.85 18.30
N ILE A 162 -0.82 -1.91 19.47
CA ILE A 162 -0.01 -3.07 19.87
C ILE A 162 -0.87 -4.33 19.99
N ARG A 163 -2.04 -4.24 20.64
CA ARG A 163 -2.98 -5.37 20.73
C ARG A 163 -3.51 -5.80 19.37
N ASP A 164 -3.85 -4.83 18.52
CA ASP A 164 -4.33 -5.09 17.17
C ASP A 164 -3.23 -5.74 16.33
N LEU A 165 -2.01 -5.20 16.36
CA LEU A 165 -0.84 -5.74 15.68
C LEU A 165 -0.62 -7.19 16.09
N GLN A 166 -0.56 -7.50 17.39
CA GLN A 166 -0.40 -8.86 17.88
C GLN A 166 -1.49 -9.78 17.33
N TRP A 167 -2.75 -9.34 17.40
CA TRP A 167 -3.86 -10.10 16.87
C TRP A 167 -3.70 -10.42 15.38
N GLY A 168 -3.22 -9.46 14.58
CA GLY A 168 -2.97 -9.68 13.16
C GLY A 168 -1.85 -10.69 12.90
N LEU A 169 -0.78 -10.67 13.71
CA LEU A 169 0.29 -11.66 13.62
C LEU A 169 -0.23 -13.07 13.87
N ASP A 170 -1.08 -13.25 14.90
CA ASP A 170 -1.70 -14.53 15.23
C ASP A 170 -2.60 -15.07 14.10
N HIS A 171 -3.02 -14.21 13.16
CA HIS A 171 -3.89 -14.56 12.03
C HIS A 171 -3.17 -14.45 10.66
N ASP A 172 -1.83 -14.47 10.66
CA ASP A 172 -0.98 -14.49 9.46
C ASP A 172 -1.31 -13.39 8.42
N VAL A 173 -1.57 -12.17 8.88
CA VAL A 173 -1.71 -11.00 7.98
C VAL A 173 -0.39 -10.71 7.25
N ASP A 174 -0.46 -10.31 5.99
CA ASP A 174 0.73 -10.17 5.14
C ASP A 174 1.43 -8.83 5.34
N TYR A 175 0.62 -7.78 5.53
CA TYR A 175 1.08 -6.42 5.69
C TYR A 175 0.44 -5.77 6.92
N ILE A 176 1.23 -4.97 7.63
CA ILE A 176 0.79 -4.07 8.69
C ILE A 176 1.02 -2.64 8.20
N ALA A 177 -0.04 -1.86 8.02
CA ALA A 177 0.06 -0.45 7.68
C ALA A 177 0.05 0.41 8.95
N LEU A 178 1.14 1.15 9.15
CA LEU A 178 1.32 2.06 10.28
C LEU A 178 0.84 3.46 9.90
N SER A 179 -0.16 3.95 10.63
CA SER A 179 -0.67 5.32 10.51
C SER A 179 0.25 6.32 11.22
N PHE A 180 0.22 7.58 10.80
CA PHE A 180 0.98 8.68 11.42
C PHE A 180 2.49 8.44 11.58
N VAL A 181 3.13 7.69 10.68
CA VAL A 181 4.59 7.55 10.67
C VAL A 181 5.24 8.93 10.52
N LYS A 182 6.27 9.22 11.33
CA LYS A 182 6.98 10.51 11.33
C LYS A 182 8.44 10.37 10.88
N ASN A 183 9.07 9.25 11.17
CA ASN A 183 10.50 9.00 10.94
C ASN A 183 10.80 7.49 10.86
N ALA A 184 12.05 7.12 10.61
CA ALA A 184 12.47 5.72 10.57
C ALA A 184 12.38 5.00 11.93
N ALA A 185 12.50 5.72 13.06
CA ALA A 185 12.43 5.12 14.38
C ALA A 185 11.04 4.51 14.67
N ASP A 186 9.96 5.13 14.21
CA ASP A 186 8.60 4.57 14.30
C ASP A 186 8.49 3.19 13.61
N LEU A 187 9.19 3.01 12.49
CA LEU A 187 9.24 1.74 11.76
C LEU A 187 10.14 0.72 12.44
N HIS A 188 11.24 1.16 13.07
CA HIS A 188 12.12 0.28 13.83
C HIS A 188 11.43 -0.27 15.07
N GLU A 189 10.70 0.57 15.82
CA GLU A 189 9.89 0.14 16.97
C GLU A 189 8.90 -0.95 16.55
N ALA A 190 8.11 -0.72 15.49
CA ALA A 190 7.21 -1.74 14.97
C ALA A 190 7.94 -3.00 14.47
N ARG A 191 9.13 -2.85 13.89
CA ARG A 191 9.94 -3.99 13.40
C ARG A 191 10.44 -4.86 14.54
N GLU A 192 10.85 -4.26 15.65
CA GLU A 192 11.28 -4.99 16.84
C GLU A 192 10.15 -5.91 17.32
N TYR A 193 8.92 -5.40 17.42
CA TYR A 193 7.74 -6.22 17.71
C TYR A 193 7.54 -7.37 16.71
N LEU A 194 7.71 -7.14 15.40
CA LEU A 194 7.58 -8.21 14.40
C LEU A 194 8.66 -9.29 14.56
N ASN A 195 9.90 -8.89 14.84
CA ASN A 195 11.03 -9.80 14.97
C ASN A 195 10.90 -10.68 16.22
N GLU A 196 10.45 -10.13 17.34
CA GLU A 196 10.20 -10.88 18.58
C GLU A 196 9.20 -12.02 18.37
N HIS A 197 8.22 -11.82 17.49
CA HIS A 197 7.18 -12.79 17.18
C HIS A 197 7.51 -13.68 15.96
N SER A 198 8.75 -13.62 15.45
CA SER A 198 9.24 -14.43 14.32
C SER A 198 8.34 -14.41 13.08
N THR A 199 7.61 -13.32 12.86
CA THR A 199 6.70 -13.18 11.72
C THR A 199 7.44 -12.72 10.45
N ARG A 200 6.85 -13.01 9.29
CA ARG A 200 7.27 -12.51 7.98
C ARG A 200 6.40 -11.38 7.44
N SER A 201 5.51 -10.82 8.27
CA SER A 201 4.68 -9.68 7.89
C SER A 201 5.53 -8.47 7.53
N HIS A 202 5.06 -7.68 6.57
CA HIS A 202 5.75 -6.50 6.07
C HIS A 202 5.12 -5.20 6.59
N LEU A 203 5.94 -4.18 6.81
CA LEU A 203 5.48 -2.86 7.26
C LEU A 203 5.22 -1.94 6.07
N ILE A 204 3.99 -1.40 6.01
CA ILE A 204 3.62 -0.30 5.12
C ILE A 204 3.68 1.01 5.91
N ALA A 205 4.53 1.95 5.52
CA ALA A 205 4.53 3.29 6.11
C ALA A 205 3.49 4.17 5.41
N LYS A 206 2.50 4.67 6.15
CA LYS A 206 1.52 5.62 5.60
C LYS A 206 2.07 7.04 5.70
N ILE A 207 2.28 7.65 4.54
CA ILE A 207 2.82 9.00 4.42
C ILE A 207 1.66 9.99 4.50
N GLU A 208 1.39 10.43 5.71
CA GLU A 208 0.24 11.26 6.07
C GLU A 208 0.66 12.64 6.58
N THR A 209 1.82 12.73 7.26
CA THR A 209 2.21 13.89 8.07
C THR A 209 3.29 14.74 7.41
N ARG A 210 3.46 15.98 7.90
CA ARG A 210 4.59 16.83 7.48
C ARG A 210 5.95 16.23 7.81
N SER A 211 6.07 15.62 8.98
CA SER A 211 7.29 14.95 9.40
C SER A 211 7.64 13.79 8.47
N ALA A 212 6.64 13.00 8.05
CA ALA A 212 6.84 11.92 7.09
C ALA A 212 7.44 12.41 5.76
N ILE A 213 6.96 13.56 5.25
CA ILE A 213 7.49 14.17 4.02
C ILE A 213 8.92 14.67 4.22
N ALA A 214 9.23 15.27 5.37
CA ALA A 214 10.57 15.76 5.68
C ALA A 214 11.58 14.62 5.80
N ASN A 215 11.14 13.47 6.33
CA ASN A 215 11.96 12.28 6.59
C ASN A 215 11.71 11.16 5.56
N LEU A 216 11.22 11.51 4.36
CA LEU A 216 10.74 10.53 3.39
C LEU A 216 11.82 9.53 2.96
N ASP A 217 13.08 9.97 2.88
CA ASP A 217 14.19 9.14 2.43
C ASP A 217 14.51 8.01 3.42
N GLU A 218 14.65 8.33 4.71
CA GLU A 218 14.90 7.33 5.76
C GLU A 218 13.70 6.39 5.96
N ILE A 219 12.48 6.91 5.82
CA ILE A 219 11.24 6.12 5.90
C ILE A 219 11.18 5.13 4.73
N ALA A 220 11.42 5.61 3.51
CA ALA A 220 11.40 4.77 2.30
C ALA A 220 12.49 3.70 2.33
N GLN A 221 13.67 4.01 2.86
CA GLN A 221 14.74 3.03 3.03
C GLN A 221 14.32 1.90 4.00
N THR A 222 13.65 2.25 5.10
CA THR A 222 13.33 1.36 6.22
C THR A 222 12.05 0.54 6.01
N ALA A 223 11.03 1.12 5.38
CA ALA A 223 9.74 0.47 5.16
C ALA A 223 9.84 -0.69 4.14
N ASP A 224 8.92 -1.65 4.21
CA ASP A 224 8.81 -2.70 3.18
C ASP A 224 7.96 -2.27 1.98
N ALA A 225 7.04 -1.33 2.22
CA ALA A 225 6.17 -0.70 1.24
C ALA A 225 5.70 0.67 1.77
N ILE A 226 5.17 1.51 0.88
CA ILE A 226 4.74 2.88 1.17
C ILE A 226 3.27 3.06 0.79
N MET A 227 2.52 3.84 1.56
CA MET A 227 1.16 4.24 1.19
C MET A 227 1.04 5.76 1.18
N VAL A 228 0.59 6.33 0.06
CA VAL A 228 0.25 7.74 -0.07
C VAL A 228 -1.19 7.95 0.39
N ALA A 229 -1.37 8.48 1.60
CA ALA A 229 -2.68 8.73 2.19
C ALA A 229 -3.13 10.17 1.89
N ARG A 230 -3.80 10.35 0.75
CA ARG A 230 -4.08 11.68 0.17
C ARG A 230 -5.07 12.51 0.97
N GLY A 231 -6.07 11.87 1.56
CA GLY A 231 -7.02 12.51 2.47
C GLY A 231 -6.30 13.17 3.64
N ASP A 232 -5.46 12.42 4.36
CA ASP A 232 -4.69 12.94 5.49
C ASP A 232 -3.65 13.98 5.05
N LEU A 233 -2.96 13.77 3.92
CA LEU A 233 -2.06 14.78 3.35
C LEU A 233 -2.79 16.08 3.00
N GLY A 234 -4.03 16.02 2.55
CA GLY A 234 -4.89 17.18 2.25
C GLY A 234 -5.30 17.97 3.50
N VAL A 235 -5.31 17.33 4.67
CA VAL A 235 -5.48 18.00 5.98
C VAL A 235 -4.17 18.67 6.41
N GLN A 236 -3.03 18.03 6.15
CA GLN A 236 -1.71 18.48 6.60
C GLN A 236 -1.11 19.59 5.72
N PHE A 237 -1.42 19.58 4.44
CA PHE A 237 -0.89 20.50 3.43
C PHE A 237 -2.02 21.17 2.64
N PRO A 238 -1.79 22.37 2.07
CA PRO A 238 -2.70 22.92 1.07
C PRO A 238 -2.98 21.90 -0.04
N ILE A 239 -4.25 21.67 -0.36
CA ILE A 239 -4.68 20.64 -1.31
C ILE A 239 -3.95 20.72 -2.67
N VAL A 240 -3.63 21.94 -3.12
CA VAL A 240 -2.88 22.20 -4.36
C VAL A 240 -1.45 21.62 -4.36
N LYS A 241 -0.87 21.31 -3.19
CA LYS A 241 0.44 20.67 -3.07
C LYS A 241 0.37 19.15 -3.13
N VAL A 242 -0.80 18.55 -2.83
CA VAL A 242 -0.95 17.09 -2.71
C VAL A 242 -0.56 16.35 -4.00
N PRO A 243 -0.96 16.77 -5.22
CA PRO A 243 -0.54 16.08 -6.44
C PRO A 243 0.97 16.08 -6.67
N ARG A 244 1.69 17.11 -6.20
CA ARG A 244 3.16 17.17 -6.26
C ARG A 244 3.78 16.22 -5.24
N LEU A 245 3.25 16.22 -4.01
CA LEU A 245 3.72 15.34 -2.93
C LEU A 245 3.51 13.85 -3.27
N GLN A 246 2.35 13.48 -3.84
CA GLN A 246 2.10 12.13 -4.34
C GLN A 246 3.21 11.67 -5.29
N ARG A 247 3.52 12.47 -6.32
CA ARG A 247 4.58 12.15 -7.29
C ARG A 247 5.95 12.02 -6.63
N GLN A 248 6.26 12.90 -5.67
CA GLN A 248 7.51 12.83 -4.89
C GLN A 248 7.60 11.52 -4.09
N ILE A 249 6.53 11.11 -3.42
CA ILE A 249 6.48 9.88 -2.62
C ILE A 249 6.60 8.64 -3.51
N ILE A 250 5.83 8.57 -4.60
CA ILE A 250 5.88 7.46 -5.56
C ILE A 250 7.29 7.32 -6.12
N LYS A 251 7.89 8.42 -6.60
CA LYS A 251 9.25 8.40 -7.13
C LYS A 251 10.24 7.87 -6.09
N LYS A 252 10.19 8.37 -4.85
CA LYS A 252 11.13 7.94 -3.81
C LYS A 252 10.97 6.46 -3.46
N ALA A 253 9.74 5.97 -3.35
CA ALA A 253 9.49 4.54 -3.13
C ALA A 253 10.04 3.68 -4.28
N ASN A 254 9.83 4.09 -5.53
CA ASN A 254 10.34 3.41 -6.72
C ASN A 254 11.88 3.45 -6.78
N ASP A 255 12.52 4.55 -6.41
CA ASP A 255 13.98 4.65 -6.37
C ASP A 255 14.57 3.62 -5.40
N PHE A 256 13.93 3.40 -4.24
CA PHE A 256 14.29 2.36 -3.28
C PHE A 256 13.74 0.95 -3.59
N GLY A 257 13.00 0.77 -4.69
CA GLY A 257 12.37 -0.51 -5.05
C GLY A 257 11.31 -1.00 -4.06
N LYS A 258 10.63 -0.08 -3.37
CA LYS A 258 9.56 -0.36 -2.42
C LYS A 258 8.21 -0.24 -3.12
N PRO A 259 7.31 -1.22 -2.99
CA PRO A 259 5.96 -1.10 -3.52
C PRO A 259 5.25 0.12 -2.93
N VAL A 260 4.57 0.90 -3.77
CA VAL A 260 3.82 2.08 -3.34
C VAL A 260 2.35 2.01 -3.71
N ILE A 261 1.49 2.23 -2.70
CA ILE A 261 0.03 2.23 -2.81
C ILE A 261 -0.45 3.69 -2.82
N VAL A 262 -1.25 4.09 -3.80
CA VAL A 262 -1.95 5.38 -3.79
C VAL A 262 -3.35 5.19 -3.25
N ALA A 263 -3.66 5.87 -2.15
CA ALA A 263 -4.84 5.62 -1.34
C ALA A 263 -5.74 6.85 -1.17
N THR A 264 -7.01 6.57 -0.88
CA THR A 264 -8.12 7.52 -0.61
C THR A 264 -8.51 8.38 -1.81
N GLN A 265 -9.78 8.77 -1.91
CA GLN A 265 -10.30 9.71 -2.91
C GLN A 265 -10.05 9.29 -4.38
N MET A 266 -10.02 7.99 -4.68
CA MET A 266 -9.78 7.50 -6.05
C MET A 266 -11.07 7.48 -6.87
N LEU A 267 -12.14 6.89 -6.32
CA LEU A 267 -13.45 6.79 -6.96
C LEU A 267 -14.56 7.16 -5.96
N SER A 268 -14.35 8.19 -5.14
CA SER A 268 -15.27 8.58 -4.05
C SER A 268 -16.72 8.78 -4.49
N SER A 269 -16.96 9.29 -5.70
CA SER A 269 -18.32 9.44 -6.24
C SER A 269 -19.04 8.10 -6.39
N MET A 270 -18.29 7.01 -6.58
CA MET A 270 -18.82 5.66 -6.77
C MET A 270 -19.27 4.96 -5.48
N VAL A 271 -19.10 5.61 -4.32
CA VAL A 271 -19.79 5.19 -3.09
C VAL A 271 -21.31 5.20 -3.33
N GLU A 272 -21.82 6.27 -3.95
CA GLU A 272 -23.25 6.46 -4.19
C GLU A 272 -23.65 6.30 -5.67
N ASN A 273 -22.71 6.40 -6.61
CA ASN A 273 -23.00 6.40 -8.04
C ASN A 273 -22.41 5.18 -8.76
N PRO A 274 -23.08 4.66 -9.82
CA PRO A 274 -22.56 3.52 -10.57
C PRO A 274 -21.40 3.89 -11.53
N ASN A 275 -21.17 5.18 -11.78
CA ASN A 275 -20.14 5.68 -12.69
C ASN A 275 -19.32 6.77 -12.01
N PRO A 276 -18.01 6.85 -12.30
CA PRO A 276 -17.16 7.90 -11.78
C PRO A 276 -17.31 9.22 -12.55
N THR A 277 -16.71 10.25 -12.01
CA THR A 277 -16.44 11.50 -12.72
C THR A 277 -15.21 11.36 -13.63
N ARG A 278 -15.09 12.23 -14.64
CA ARG A 278 -13.88 12.30 -15.49
C ARG A 278 -12.63 12.67 -14.69
N ALA A 279 -12.79 13.48 -13.64
CA ALA A 279 -11.69 13.90 -12.79
C ALA A 279 -11.09 12.73 -12.01
N GLU A 280 -11.92 11.82 -11.50
CA GLU A 280 -11.47 10.62 -10.79
C GLU A 280 -10.73 9.65 -11.73
N VAL A 281 -11.23 9.45 -12.95
CA VAL A 281 -10.54 8.63 -13.97
C VAL A 281 -9.15 9.23 -14.29
N GLN A 282 -9.07 10.55 -14.47
CA GLN A 282 -7.80 11.25 -14.71
C GLN A 282 -6.82 11.11 -13.53
N ASP A 283 -7.33 11.15 -12.30
CA ASP A 283 -6.52 11.03 -11.10
C ASP A 283 -5.90 9.63 -10.96
N ILE A 284 -6.68 8.58 -11.23
CA ILE A 284 -6.19 7.19 -11.28
C ILE A 284 -5.12 7.05 -12.36
N SER A 285 -5.40 7.55 -13.57
CA SER A 285 -4.44 7.51 -14.68
C SER A 285 -3.13 8.21 -14.31
N SER A 286 -3.20 9.37 -13.66
CA SER A 286 -2.01 10.08 -13.20
C SER A 286 -1.23 9.31 -12.13
N ALA A 287 -1.89 8.56 -11.25
CA ALA A 287 -1.22 7.71 -10.26
C ALA A 287 -0.48 6.54 -10.92
N VAL A 288 -1.13 5.88 -11.90
CA VAL A 288 -0.56 4.78 -12.68
C VAL A 288 0.68 5.26 -13.44
N LEU A 289 0.55 6.34 -14.23
CA LEU A 289 1.65 6.89 -15.03
C LEU A 289 2.80 7.44 -14.17
N ALA A 290 2.51 7.88 -12.93
CA ALA A 290 3.54 8.27 -11.97
C ALA A 290 4.35 7.07 -11.44
N GLY A 291 3.92 5.83 -11.70
CA GLY A 291 4.63 4.61 -11.33
C GLY A 291 4.13 3.96 -10.03
N ALA A 292 2.87 4.17 -9.65
CA ALA A 292 2.29 3.48 -8.51
C ALA A 292 2.28 1.96 -8.72
N ASP A 293 2.66 1.18 -7.71
CA ASP A 293 2.53 -0.29 -7.78
C ASP A 293 1.09 -0.73 -7.60
N ALA A 294 0.34 -0.01 -6.75
CA ALA A 294 -1.05 -0.29 -6.49
C ALA A 294 -1.89 0.98 -6.29
N VAL A 295 -3.17 0.84 -6.57
CA VAL A 295 -4.21 1.84 -6.33
C VAL A 295 -5.24 1.25 -5.37
N MET A 296 -5.78 2.08 -4.46
CA MET A 296 -6.62 1.58 -3.36
C MET A 296 -8.03 2.18 -3.33
N LEU A 297 -9.02 1.29 -3.26
CA LEU A 297 -10.42 1.61 -2.96
C LEU A 297 -10.66 1.54 -1.44
N SER A 298 -11.24 2.61 -0.91
CA SER A 298 -11.53 2.79 0.51
C SER A 298 -13.03 2.57 0.77
N GLU A 299 -13.81 3.64 0.83
CA GLU A 299 -15.24 3.58 1.12
C GLU A 299 -16.03 2.92 -0.01
N GLU A 300 -15.54 3.06 -1.24
CA GLU A 300 -16.15 2.54 -2.48
C GLU A 300 -16.43 1.04 -2.38
N THR A 301 -15.52 0.29 -1.75
CA THR A 301 -15.63 -1.16 -1.58
C THR A 301 -16.13 -1.57 -0.20
N ALA A 302 -15.86 -0.77 0.84
CA ALA A 302 -16.24 -1.09 2.20
C ALA A 302 -17.74 -0.85 2.49
N ILE A 303 -18.28 0.30 2.05
CA ILE A 303 -19.64 0.77 2.37
C ILE A 303 -20.43 1.25 1.14
N GLY A 304 -19.79 1.35 -0.03
CA GLY A 304 -20.42 1.81 -1.25
C GLY A 304 -21.48 0.85 -1.81
N ASN A 305 -22.34 1.40 -2.66
CA ASN A 305 -23.42 0.67 -3.33
C ASN A 305 -22.93 -0.15 -4.53
N TYR A 306 -21.73 0.16 -5.06
CA TYR A 306 -21.21 -0.43 -6.30
C TYR A 306 -19.78 -1.00 -6.18
N PRO A 307 -19.47 -1.84 -5.18
CA PRO A 307 -18.10 -2.27 -4.89
C PRO A 307 -17.43 -2.99 -6.06
N VAL A 308 -18.13 -3.94 -6.72
CA VAL A 308 -17.58 -4.69 -7.87
C VAL A 308 -17.35 -3.77 -9.07
N ARG A 309 -18.28 -2.84 -9.33
CA ARG A 309 -18.16 -1.91 -10.46
C ARG A 309 -17.01 -0.92 -10.25
N ALA A 310 -16.79 -0.46 -9.01
CA ALA A 310 -15.64 0.39 -8.68
C ALA A 310 -14.29 -0.32 -8.98
N ILE A 311 -14.19 -1.62 -8.65
CA ILE A 311 -13.00 -2.42 -8.97
C ILE A 311 -12.82 -2.55 -10.50
N GLN A 312 -13.90 -2.83 -11.24
CA GLN A 312 -13.85 -2.93 -12.69
C GLN A 312 -13.41 -1.61 -13.34
N VAL A 313 -13.97 -0.48 -12.93
CA VAL A 313 -13.59 0.85 -13.44
C VAL A 313 -12.12 1.16 -13.13
N MET A 314 -11.66 0.85 -11.90
CA MET A 314 -10.26 1.00 -11.53
C MET A 314 -9.34 0.11 -12.40
N ALA A 315 -9.75 -1.14 -12.65
CA ALA A 315 -9.02 -2.09 -13.49
C ALA A 315 -8.95 -1.65 -14.96
N GLU A 316 -10.08 -1.21 -15.53
CA GLU A 316 -10.20 -0.67 -16.88
C GLU A 316 -9.31 0.56 -17.04
N THR A 317 -9.38 1.51 -16.10
CA THR A 317 -8.60 2.76 -16.13
C THR A 317 -7.09 2.49 -16.02
N ALA A 318 -6.69 1.59 -15.12
CA ALA A 318 -5.29 1.21 -14.96
C ALA A 318 -4.73 0.54 -16.22
N SER A 319 -5.47 -0.42 -16.78
CA SER A 319 -5.06 -1.13 -18.00
C SER A 319 -4.96 -0.20 -19.22
N GLU A 320 -5.87 0.77 -19.35
CA GLU A 320 -5.80 1.77 -20.42
C GLU A 320 -4.58 2.68 -20.24
N SER A 321 -4.35 3.16 -19.01
CA SER A 321 -3.22 4.04 -18.70
C SER A 321 -1.85 3.36 -18.86
N GLU A 322 -1.79 2.04 -18.66
CA GLU A 322 -0.58 1.24 -18.83
C GLU A 322 -0.05 1.23 -20.27
N ARG A 323 -0.91 1.51 -21.27
CA ARG A 323 -0.49 1.60 -22.68
C ARG A 323 0.49 2.73 -22.93
N ASP A 324 0.36 3.82 -22.18
CA ASP A 324 1.21 5.01 -22.25
C ASP A 324 2.27 5.01 -21.12
N PHE A 325 2.45 3.88 -20.42
CA PHE A 325 3.38 3.82 -19.31
C PHE A 325 4.83 4.06 -19.78
N PRO A 326 5.60 4.96 -19.13
CA PRO A 326 6.92 5.36 -19.61
C PRO A 326 8.00 4.33 -19.23
N HIS A 327 7.91 3.11 -19.76
CA HIS A 327 8.81 1.99 -19.43
C HIS A 327 10.30 2.36 -19.58
N GLU A 328 10.66 3.03 -20.68
CA GLU A 328 12.05 3.45 -20.95
C GLU A 328 12.59 4.41 -19.89
N GLN A 329 11.74 5.28 -19.32
CA GLN A 329 12.16 6.21 -18.26
C GLN A 329 12.53 5.47 -16.97
N TRP A 330 11.83 4.37 -16.68
CA TRP A 330 12.09 3.56 -15.49
C TRP A 330 13.24 2.57 -15.69
N MET A 331 13.54 2.20 -16.94
CA MET A 331 14.64 1.31 -17.31
C MET A 331 15.98 2.05 -17.42
N SER A 332 16.44 2.64 -16.31
CA SER A 332 17.68 3.43 -16.24
C SER A 332 18.71 2.82 -15.30
N GLU A 333 19.98 2.82 -15.71
CA GLU A 333 21.15 2.40 -14.91
C GLU A 333 21.36 3.29 -13.69
N GLU A 334 20.98 4.55 -13.75
CA GLU A 334 21.09 5.51 -12.63
C GLU A 334 20.26 5.08 -11.42
N ARG A 335 19.30 4.17 -11.62
CA ARG A 335 18.46 3.61 -10.55
C ARG A 335 19.05 2.37 -9.90
N ILE A 336 20.21 1.89 -10.36
CA ILE A 336 20.98 0.85 -9.68
C ILE A 336 21.68 1.50 -8.49
N HIS A 337 21.35 1.05 -7.27
CA HIS A 337 22.08 1.52 -6.10
C HIS A 337 23.54 1.10 -6.17
N GLN A 338 24.43 1.98 -5.71
CA GLN A 338 25.87 1.74 -5.69
C GLN A 338 26.19 0.36 -5.09
N ASP A 339 27.07 -0.38 -5.78
CA ASP A 339 27.58 -1.70 -5.42
C ASP A 339 26.54 -2.82 -5.28
N SER A 340 25.31 -2.61 -5.76
CA SER A 340 24.27 -3.65 -5.75
C SER A 340 24.37 -4.58 -6.96
N VAL A 341 25.18 -5.63 -6.82
CA VAL A 341 25.26 -6.74 -7.81
C VAL A 341 23.86 -7.28 -8.15
N TYR A 342 22.98 -7.36 -7.15
CA TYR A 342 21.66 -7.94 -7.32
C TYR A 342 20.70 -7.07 -8.13
N GLU A 343 20.80 -5.74 -8.01
CA GLU A 343 20.04 -4.83 -8.86
C GLU A 343 20.61 -4.77 -10.27
N ALA A 344 21.95 -4.83 -10.43
CA ALA A 344 22.57 -4.91 -11.75
C ALA A 344 22.07 -6.14 -12.54
N ILE A 345 21.97 -7.30 -11.88
CA ILE A 345 21.44 -8.52 -12.49
C ILE A 345 19.97 -8.36 -12.89
N ALA A 346 19.12 -7.82 -12.00
CA ALA A 346 17.72 -7.58 -12.33
C ALA A 346 17.55 -6.58 -13.48
N TYR A 347 18.34 -5.50 -13.50
CA TYR A 347 18.40 -4.54 -14.60
C TYR A 347 18.82 -5.22 -15.91
N SER A 348 19.89 -6.03 -15.90
CA SER A 348 20.35 -6.76 -17.08
C SER A 348 19.26 -7.71 -17.62
N ALA A 349 18.52 -8.40 -16.75
CA ALA A 349 17.38 -9.22 -17.17
C ALA A 349 16.31 -8.38 -17.90
N CYS A 350 15.96 -7.20 -17.34
CA CYS A 350 15.03 -6.26 -17.99
C CYS A 350 15.58 -5.69 -19.32
N ARG A 351 16.88 -5.42 -19.42
CA ARG A 351 17.50 -4.94 -20.67
C ARG A 351 17.53 -6.00 -21.76
N ILE A 352 17.85 -7.24 -21.39
CA ILE A 352 17.86 -8.38 -22.32
C ILE A 352 16.46 -8.56 -22.89
N ILE A 353 15.43 -8.62 -22.03
CA ILE A 353 14.07 -8.86 -22.51
C ILE A 353 13.58 -7.73 -23.43
N SER A 354 13.84 -6.47 -23.08
CA SER A 354 13.45 -5.33 -23.94
C SER A 354 14.25 -5.23 -25.24
N SER A 355 15.36 -5.96 -25.37
CA SER A 355 16.14 -6.05 -26.61
C SER A 355 15.74 -7.24 -27.50
N LEU A 356 14.90 -8.15 -26.99
CA LEU A 356 14.47 -9.38 -27.64
C LEU A 356 12.93 -9.40 -27.75
N PRO A 357 12.33 -8.74 -28.76
CA PRO A 357 10.88 -8.55 -28.83
C PRO A 357 10.06 -9.85 -28.91
N GLU A 358 10.68 -10.97 -29.25
CA GLU A 358 10.06 -12.30 -29.27
C GLU A 358 9.88 -12.95 -27.89
N THR A 359 10.41 -12.35 -26.82
CA THR A 359 10.26 -12.90 -25.47
C THR A 359 8.88 -12.66 -24.89
N SER A 360 8.31 -13.67 -24.23
CA SER A 360 6.95 -13.61 -23.69
C SER A 360 6.88 -13.11 -22.24
N ALA A 361 7.88 -13.41 -21.41
CA ALA A 361 7.89 -13.06 -19.98
C ALA A 361 9.28 -13.05 -19.33
N ILE A 362 9.40 -12.33 -18.21
CA ILE A 362 10.48 -12.53 -17.25
C ILE A 362 10.02 -13.53 -16.19
N ILE A 363 10.77 -14.62 -16.02
CA ILE A 363 10.56 -15.60 -14.96
C ILE A 363 11.48 -15.26 -13.80
N SER A 364 10.92 -15.04 -12.62
CA SER A 364 11.66 -14.72 -11.40
C SER A 364 11.44 -15.81 -10.35
N GLU A 365 12.37 -16.74 -10.20
CA GLU A 365 12.37 -17.66 -9.05
C GLU A 365 12.75 -16.88 -7.78
N THR A 366 11.96 -17.04 -6.72
CA THR A 366 12.13 -16.26 -5.50
C THR A 366 11.52 -16.94 -4.28
N SER A 367 12.34 -17.13 -3.23
CA SER A 367 11.82 -17.62 -1.95
C SER A 367 11.23 -16.50 -1.06
N SER A 368 11.79 -15.28 -1.10
CA SER A 368 11.39 -14.14 -0.24
C SER A 368 10.68 -13.00 -0.99
N GLY A 369 10.55 -13.10 -2.32
CA GLY A 369 9.96 -12.07 -3.17
C GLY A 369 10.95 -10.98 -3.63
N VAL A 370 12.15 -10.92 -3.05
CA VAL A 370 13.10 -9.83 -3.32
C VAL A 370 13.56 -9.78 -4.79
N THR A 371 13.82 -10.92 -5.43
CA THR A 371 14.18 -10.96 -6.87
C THR A 371 13.08 -10.35 -7.74
N ALA A 372 11.83 -10.78 -7.54
CA ALA A 372 10.68 -10.24 -8.28
C ALA A 372 10.50 -8.73 -8.07
N LYS A 373 10.69 -8.25 -6.84
CA LYS A 373 10.66 -6.80 -6.52
C LYS A 373 11.77 -6.02 -7.24
N ARG A 374 12.99 -6.57 -7.31
CA ARG A 374 14.11 -5.95 -8.03
C ARG A 374 13.85 -5.87 -9.53
N VAL A 375 13.27 -6.90 -10.13
CA VAL A 375 12.85 -6.86 -11.54
C VAL A 375 11.73 -5.83 -11.73
N SER A 376 10.70 -5.88 -10.89
CA SER A 376 9.55 -4.94 -10.94
C SER A 376 9.98 -3.48 -10.79
N LYS A 377 11.03 -3.19 -10.01
CA LYS A 377 11.62 -1.86 -9.86
C LYS A 377 11.91 -1.20 -11.21
N PHE A 378 12.41 -1.95 -12.20
CA PHE A 378 12.80 -1.44 -13.52
C PHE A 378 11.65 -1.37 -14.52
N ARG A 379 10.43 -1.77 -14.12
CA ARG A 379 9.19 -1.66 -14.87
C ARG A 379 9.26 -2.19 -16.32
N PRO A 380 9.66 -3.47 -16.54
CA PRO A 380 9.68 -4.06 -17.88
C PRO A 380 8.27 -4.09 -18.53
N ARG A 381 8.22 -4.13 -19.86
CA ARG A 381 6.95 -4.21 -20.61
C ARG A 381 6.28 -5.56 -20.44
N GLU A 382 7.08 -6.61 -20.35
CA GLU A 382 6.65 -8.00 -20.25
C GLU A 382 6.15 -8.34 -18.83
N GLU A 383 5.43 -9.44 -18.70
CA GLU A 383 4.94 -9.92 -17.40
C GLU A 383 6.08 -10.49 -16.56
N ILE A 384 6.00 -10.33 -15.24
CA ILE A 384 6.96 -10.91 -14.30
C ILE A 384 6.30 -12.09 -13.60
N LEU A 385 6.61 -13.31 -14.05
CA LEU A 385 6.10 -14.54 -13.47
C LEU A 385 6.98 -14.93 -12.27
N ALA A 386 6.47 -14.73 -11.05
CA ALA A 386 7.24 -14.95 -9.83
C ALA A 386 6.96 -16.34 -9.25
N LEU A 387 7.92 -17.26 -9.43
CA LEU A 387 7.80 -18.63 -8.93
C LEU A 387 8.31 -18.71 -7.49
N THR A 388 7.49 -19.22 -6.57
CA THR A 388 7.84 -19.28 -5.15
C THR A 388 7.27 -20.52 -4.44
N PRO A 389 8.00 -21.11 -3.47
CA PRO A 389 7.49 -22.24 -2.68
C PRO A 389 6.59 -21.82 -1.52
N HIS A 390 6.32 -20.53 -1.34
CA HIS A 390 5.62 -20.01 -0.16
C HIS A 390 4.44 -19.13 -0.56
N PHE A 391 3.23 -19.55 -0.15
CA PHE A 391 2.04 -18.72 -0.29
C PHE A 391 2.18 -17.36 0.38
N LYS A 392 2.85 -17.28 1.55
CA LYS A 392 3.16 -16.00 2.19
C LYS A 392 3.92 -15.06 1.25
N THR A 393 4.92 -15.56 0.53
CA THR A 393 5.68 -14.77 -0.44
C THR A 393 4.82 -14.37 -1.64
N ALA A 394 3.98 -15.28 -2.15
CA ALA A 394 3.04 -14.97 -3.22
C ALA A 394 2.11 -13.80 -2.85
N ARG A 395 1.57 -13.82 -1.62
CA ARG A 395 0.73 -12.74 -1.08
C ARG A 395 1.47 -11.43 -0.88
N LEU A 396 2.72 -11.48 -0.42
CA LEU A 396 3.55 -10.29 -0.36
C LEU A 396 3.80 -9.70 -1.76
N LEU A 397 3.85 -10.52 -2.79
CA LEU A 397 4.00 -10.05 -4.17
C LEU A 397 2.70 -9.52 -4.78
N SER A 398 1.54 -9.72 -4.14
CA SER A 398 0.24 -9.34 -4.72
C SER A 398 0.07 -7.83 -4.90
N ILE A 399 0.81 -7.00 -4.15
CA ILE A 399 0.82 -5.53 -4.31
C ILE A 399 1.99 -5.00 -5.14
N VAL A 400 2.81 -5.87 -5.73
CA VAL A 400 4.01 -5.48 -6.48
C VAL A 400 3.67 -5.35 -7.96
N TRP A 401 4.03 -4.22 -8.56
CA TRP A 401 3.67 -3.90 -9.94
C TRP A 401 4.14 -4.98 -10.93
N GLY A 402 3.26 -5.41 -11.83
CA GLY A 402 3.58 -6.30 -12.94
C GLY A 402 3.98 -7.72 -12.56
N VAL A 403 3.94 -8.06 -11.26
CA VAL A 403 4.29 -9.39 -10.74
C VAL A 403 3.05 -10.28 -10.66
N PHE A 404 3.16 -11.49 -11.18
CA PHE A 404 2.15 -12.54 -11.14
C PHE A 404 2.74 -13.74 -10.42
N PRO A 405 2.43 -13.93 -9.12
CA PRO A 405 3.02 -15.01 -8.34
C PRO A 405 2.39 -16.36 -8.69
N THR A 406 3.22 -17.40 -8.70
CA THR A 406 2.79 -18.79 -8.93
C THR A 406 3.53 -19.72 -7.99
N ILE A 407 2.80 -20.67 -7.40
CA ILE A 407 3.40 -21.63 -6.48
C ILE A 407 4.17 -22.70 -7.25
N MET A 408 5.43 -22.86 -6.86
CA MET A 408 6.34 -23.89 -7.36
C MET A 408 7.09 -24.50 -6.19
N GLU A 409 7.19 -25.83 -6.14
CA GLU A 409 7.95 -26.53 -5.11
C GLU A 409 9.42 -26.07 -5.08
N LYS A 410 10.03 -26.14 -3.90
CA LYS A 410 11.44 -25.79 -3.72
C LYS A 410 12.32 -26.72 -4.56
N THR A 411 13.33 -26.17 -5.19
CA THR A 411 14.32 -26.91 -6.00
C THR A 411 15.71 -26.79 -5.40
N GLU A 412 16.59 -27.75 -5.70
CA GLU A 412 17.95 -27.84 -5.14
C GLU A 412 19.04 -27.58 -6.17
N SER A 413 18.73 -27.73 -7.46
CA SER A 413 19.68 -27.51 -8.56
C SER A 413 19.11 -26.63 -9.67
N ILE A 414 19.99 -25.97 -10.43
CA ILE A 414 19.59 -25.09 -11.54
C ILE A 414 18.81 -25.88 -12.61
N ASN A 415 19.23 -27.11 -12.90
CA ASN A 415 18.56 -27.96 -13.90
C ASN A 415 17.15 -28.34 -13.46
N GLU A 416 16.98 -28.74 -12.20
CA GLU A 416 15.66 -29.02 -11.62
C GLU A 416 14.76 -27.78 -11.63
N MET A 417 15.30 -26.62 -11.26
CA MET A 417 14.59 -25.34 -11.31
C MET A 417 14.07 -25.02 -12.71
N ILE A 418 14.89 -25.20 -13.74
CA ILE A 418 14.48 -24.95 -15.14
C ILE A 418 13.39 -25.94 -15.57
N GLN A 419 13.57 -27.23 -15.30
CA GLN A 419 12.58 -28.25 -15.67
C GLN A 419 11.24 -27.98 -14.98
N ARG A 420 11.26 -27.72 -13.67
CA ARG A 420 10.04 -27.48 -12.90
C ARG A 420 9.35 -26.18 -13.31
N THR A 421 10.13 -25.15 -13.66
CA THR A 421 9.63 -23.90 -14.22
C THR A 421 8.79 -24.16 -15.48
N ASP A 422 9.34 -24.92 -16.44
CA ASP A 422 8.62 -25.26 -17.68
C ASP A 422 7.33 -26.04 -17.38
N GLU A 423 7.39 -27.03 -16.48
CA GLU A 423 6.23 -27.85 -16.11
C GLU A 423 5.10 -27.03 -15.46
N VAL A 424 5.45 -26.17 -14.49
CA VAL A 424 4.48 -25.34 -13.77
C VAL A 424 3.86 -24.29 -14.68
N LEU A 425 4.67 -23.52 -15.40
CA LEU A 425 4.16 -22.42 -16.22
C LEU A 425 3.26 -22.90 -17.37
N LYS A 426 3.55 -24.07 -17.95
CA LYS A 426 2.66 -24.69 -18.95
C LYS A 426 1.35 -25.18 -18.35
N ARG A 427 1.41 -25.80 -17.16
CA ARG A 427 0.21 -26.27 -16.46
C ARG A 427 -0.73 -25.11 -16.11
N GLU A 428 -0.16 -23.97 -15.73
CA GLU A 428 -0.92 -22.74 -15.45
C GLU A 428 -1.24 -21.92 -16.72
N HIS A 429 -0.94 -22.44 -17.92
CA HIS A 429 -1.17 -21.79 -19.21
C HIS A 429 -0.58 -20.37 -19.32
N ARG A 430 0.60 -20.14 -18.72
CA ARG A 430 1.32 -18.85 -18.77
C ARG A 430 2.37 -18.78 -19.88
N VAL A 431 2.82 -19.92 -20.38
CA VAL A 431 3.80 -20.05 -21.48
C VAL A 431 3.47 -21.26 -22.34
N GLU A 432 3.91 -21.24 -23.60
CA GLU A 432 3.76 -22.33 -24.56
C GLU A 432 5.13 -22.96 -24.93
N ASP A 433 5.09 -24.12 -25.58
CA ASP A 433 6.28 -24.79 -26.09
C ASP A 433 6.97 -23.89 -27.13
N GLY A 434 8.28 -23.67 -26.98
CA GLY A 434 9.06 -22.83 -27.89
C GLY A 434 9.12 -21.34 -27.53
N ASP A 435 8.33 -20.87 -26.55
CA ASP A 435 8.40 -19.49 -26.05
C ASP A 435 9.82 -19.14 -25.58
N LEU A 436 10.28 -17.92 -25.91
CA LEU A 436 11.53 -17.39 -25.39
C LEU A 436 11.25 -16.56 -24.13
N THR A 437 12.00 -16.80 -23.07
CA THR A 437 11.83 -16.12 -21.77
C THR A 437 13.17 -15.68 -21.22
N VAL A 438 13.16 -14.75 -20.27
CA VAL A 438 14.34 -14.39 -19.47
C VAL A 438 14.12 -14.85 -18.04
N LEU A 439 14.91 -15.82 -17.60
CA LEU A 439 14.84 -16.36 -16.25
C LEU A 439 15.89 -15.72 -15.36
N THR A 440 15.49 -15.26 -14.17
CA THR A 440 16.39 -14.79 -13.12
C THR A 440 16.09 -15.43 -11.77
N ALA A 441 17.13 -15.66 -10.96
CA ALA A 441 17.04 -16.34 -9.68
C ALA A 441 18.17 -15.94 -8.72
N GLY A 442 18.06 -16.38 -7.47
CA GLY A 442 19.13 -16.32 -6.47
C GLY A 442 19.71 -17.70 -6.18
N PHE A 443 21.02 -17.88 -6.42
CA PHE A 443 21.73 -19.14 -6.16
C PHE A 443 22.90 -18.95 -5.17
N PRO A 444 23.15 -19.87 -4.21
CA PRO A 444 22.38 -21.07 -3.90
C PRO A 444 20.94 -20.79 -3.44
N PHE A 445 19.99 -21.66 -3.80
CA PHE A 445 18.56 -21.46 -3.53
C PHE A 445 18.25 -21.45 -2.03
N GLY A 446 17.33 -20.58 -1.62
CA GLY A 446 16.90 -20.45 -0.22
C GLY A 446 17.93 -19.84 0.74
N ILE A 447 19.12 -19.47 0.27
CA ILE A 447 20.19 -18.87 1.11
C ILE A 447 20.32 -17.37 0.81
N GLY A 448 19.88 -16.55 1.78
CA GLY A 448 19.97 -15.10 1.71
C GLY A 448 19.00 -14.46 0.71
N LYS A 449 19.13 -13.14 0.52
CA LYS A 449 18.29 -12.32 -0.39
C LYS A 449 19.05 -11.97 -1.68
N LYS A 450 19.64 -12.97 -2.32
CA LYS A 450 20.53 -12.81 -3.49
C LYS A 450 19.73 -12.88 -4.81
N THR A 451 20.22 -12.20 -5.84
CA THR A 451 19.74 -12.30 -7.24
C THR A 451 20.97 -12.25 -8.14
N ASN A 452 21.48 -13.40 -8.59
CA ASN A 452 22.80 -13.50 -9.21
C ASN A 452 22.86 -14.43 -10.43
N PHE A 453 21.70 -14.82 -10.95
CA PHE A 453 21.59 -15.69 -12.11
C PHE A 453 20.68 -15.06 -13.16
N ILE A 454 21.06 -15.18 -14.44
CA ILE A 454 20.24 -14.83 -15.60
C ILE A 454 20.43 -15.92 -16.66
N LYS A 455 19.33 -16.34 -17.29
CA LYS A 455 19.35 -17.22 -18.45
C LYS A 455 18.28 -16.77 -19.45
N VAL A 456 18.68 -16.58 -20.70
CA VAL A 456 17.73 -16.57 -21.82
C VAL A 456 17.34 -18.02 -22.07
N HIS A 457 16.06 -18.34 -21.86
CA HIS A 457 15.58 -19.71 -21.80
C HIS A 457 14.42 -19.91 -22.79
N ARG A 458 14.55 -20.93 -23.64
CA ARG A 458 13.46 -21.36 -24.52
C ARG A 458 12.71 -22.48 -23.82
N ILE A 459 11.40 -22.32 -23.66
CA ILE A 459 10.53 -23.32 -23.03
C ILE A 459 10.61 -24.61 -23.84
N SER A 460 11.00 -25.70 -23.17
CA SER A 460 11.28 -26.99 -23.80
C SER A 460 10.04 -27.53 -24.52
N GLU A 461 10.15 -28.17 -25.69
CA GLU A 461 9.00 -28.96 -26.20
C GLU A 461 8.77 -30.17 -25.27
N ARG A 462 7.52 -30.53 -24.95
CA ARG A 462 7.26 -31.81 -24.28
C ARG A 462 7.83 -32.92 -25.18
N LYS A 463 8.93 -33.56 -24.76
CA LYS A 463 9.26 -34.88 -25.29
C LYS A 463 8.15 -35.80 -24.82
N THR A 464 7.16 -36.04 -25.68
CA THR A 464 6.24 -37.18 -25.53
C THR A 464 7.12 -38.41 -25.56
N SER A 465 7.49 -38.92 -24.39
CA SER A 465 8.06 -40.25 -24.25
C SER A 465 7.02 -41.22 -24.79
N MET A 466 7.30 -41.79 -25.96
CA MET A 466 6.58 -42.94 -26.51
C MET A 466 6.65 -44.12 -25.56
#